data_AF-A0A536E6J6-F1
#
_entry.id   AF-A0A536E6J6-F1
#
_cell.length_a   1.000
_cell.length_b   1.000
_cell.length_c   1.000
_cell.angle_alpha   90.00
_cell.angle_beta   90.00
_cell.angle_gamma   90.00
#
_symmetry.space_group_name_H-M   'P 1'
#
loop_
_entity.id
_entity.type
_entity.pdbx_description
1 polymer ?
#
loop_
_entity_poly.entity_id
_entity_poly.type
_entity_poly.pdbx_seq_one_letter_code
_entity_poly.pdbx_strand_id
1 'polypeptide(L)'
;MTIEAALRRGRSIARAARVEVRGKFLFANGEKLYLRGVTYGTFRPQANGTMFPPPEVVEADFRGMVEARVNAIRTYTVPPGWLLDLASSSGLYVLVGIPWEQHIRFLDDRKTRKGIERAVREAVRICAAH
;
A
#
# COMPACT_ATOMS: atom_id res chain seq x y z
N MET A 1 -35.20 9.16 -6.79
CA MET A 1 -33.88 9.46 -6.23
C MET A 1 -32.95 8.33 -6.65
N THR A 2 -32.33 8.46 -7.82
CA THR A 2 -31.78 7.33 -8.59
C THR A 2 -30.28 7.15 -8.30
N ILE A 3 -29.87 5.88 -8.22
CA ILE A 3 -28.52 5.39 -7.86
C ILE A 3 -27.38 6.03 -8.69
N GLU A 4 -27.67 6.53 -9.90
CA GLU A 4 -26.70 7.20 -10.75
C GLU A 4 -26.13 8.51 -10.19
N ALA A 5 -26.86 9.21 -9.32
CA ALA A 5 -26.37 10.45 -8.72
C ALA A 5 -25.23 10.23 -7.71
N ALA A 6 -25.09 9.01 -7.16
CA ALA A 6 -24.01 8.66 -6.24
C ALA A 6 -22.69 8.31 -6.96
N LEU A 7 -22.75 7.91 -8.23
CA LEU A 7 -21.59 7.53 -9.05
C LEU A 7 -20.96 8.74 -9.77
N ARG A 8 -21.58 9.92 -9.69
CA ARG A 8 -21.18 11.14 -10.40
C ARG A 8 -20.42 12.16 -9.55
N ARG A 9 -20.06 11.82 -8.31
CA ARG A 9 -19.02 12.59 -7.60
C ARG A 9 -17.67 12.17 -8.18
N GLY A 10 -17.25 12.90 -9.20
CA GLY A 10 -15.90 12.83 -9.71
C GLY A 10 -14.93 12.81 -8.54
N ARG A 11 -14.33 11.65 -8.30
CA ARG A 11 -13.08 11.57 -7.55
C ARG A 11 -12.08 12.28 -8.44
N SER A 12 -12.03 13.60 -8.29
CA SER A 12 -10.83 14.38 -8.48
C SER A 12 -9.65 13.50 -8.05
N ILE A 13 -8.58 13.53 -8.83
CA ILE A 13 -7.26 13.00 -8.50
C ILE A 13 -6.67 13.85 -7.35
N ALA A 14 -7.49 14.12 -6.33
CA ALA A 14 -7.14 14.71 -5.08
C ALA A 14 -6.17 13.73 -4.46
N ARG A 15 -4.89 14.11 -4.49
CA ARG A 15 -3.79 13.52 -3.74
C ARG A 15 -4.35 12.78 -2.54
N ALA A 16 -4.24 11.45 -2.55
CA ALA A 16 -4.87 10.59 -1.56
C ALA A 16 -4.68 11.22 -0.18
N ALA A 17 -5.80 11.52 0.48
CA ALA A 17 -5.76 12.31 1.69
C ALA A 17 -4.84 11.65 2.70
N ARG A 18 -3.92 12.44 3.25
CA ARG A 18 -2.96 11.92 4.22
C ARG A 18 -3.73 11.27 5.38
N VAL A 19 -3.45 10.00 5.63
CA VAL A 19 -4.03 9.29 6.77
C VAL A 19 -3.42 9.84 8.05
N GLU A 20 -4.28 10.19 8.99
CA GLU A 20 -3.93 10.74 10.30
C GLU A 20 -4.30 9.75 11.41
N VAL A 21 -3.50 9.72 12.47
CA VAL A 21 -3.82 8.98 13.70
C VAL A 21 -4.49 9.95 14.68
N ARG A 22 -5.67 9.59 15.19
CA ARG A 22 -6.37 10.31 16.27
C ARG A 22 -6.65 9.33 17.40
N GLY A 23 -5.79 9.36 18.41
CA GLY A 23 -5.77 8.34 19.47
C GLY A 23 -5.52 6.95 18.89
N LYS A 24 -6.49 6.05 19.03
CA LYS A 24 -6.42 4.67 18.50
C LYS A 24 -7.05 4.47 17.11
N PHE A 25 -7.48 5.55 16.46
CA PHE A 25 -8.25 5.49 15.21
C PHE A 25 -7.51 6.17 14.07
N LEU A 26 -7.80 5.73 12.84
CA LEU A 26 -7.30 6.34 11.61
C LEU A 26 -8.36 7.26 11.02
N PHE A 27 -7.91 8.36 10.42
CA PHE A 27 -8.75 9.35 9.76
C PHE A 27 -8.17 9.72 8.40
N ALA A 28 -9.04 10.04 7.44
CA ALA A 28 -8.66 10.59 6.14
C ALA A 28 -9.73 11.62 5.74
N ASN A 29 -9.33 12.80 5.27
CA ASN A 29 -10.25 13.91 4.96
C ASN A 29 -11.19 14.30 6.12
N GLY A 30 -10.71 14.21 7.37
CA GLY A 30 -11.53 14.52 8.55
C GLY A 30 -12.54 13.45 8.93
N GLU A 31 -12.71 12.38 8.13
CA GLU A 31 -13.60 11.26 8.43
C GLU A 31 -12.83 10.07 9.00
N LYS A 32 -13.50 9.29 9.86
CA LYS A 32 -12.90 8.09 10.45
C LYS A 32 -12.74 7.01 9.38
N LEU A 33 -11.51 6.57 9.16
CA LEU A 33 -11.16 5.53 8.19
C LEU A 33 -11.29 4.15 8.83
N TYR A 34 -12.25 3.37 8.35
CA TYR A 34 -12.36 1.94 8.66
C TYR A 34 -11.64 1.13 7.59
N LEU A 35 -10.53 0.47 7.96
CA LEU A 35 -9.78 -0.39 7.05
C LEU A 35 -10.51 -1.72 6.87
N ARG A 36 -10.82 -2.04 5.62
CA ARG A 36 -11.28 -3.34 5.12
C ARG A 36 -10.17 -3.89 4.27
N GLY A 37 -9.12 -4.34 4.95
CA GLY A 37 -7.85 -4.69 4.36
C GLY A 37 -7.73 -6.17 4.03
N VAL A 38 -7.05 -6.48 2.93
CA VAL A 38 -6.61 -7.84 2.57
C VAL A 38 -5.09 -7.89 2.43
N THR A 39 -4.50 -9.08 2.53
CA THR A 39 -3.09 -9.28 2.20
C THR A 39 -2.92 -9.51 0.71
N TYR A 40 -1.92 -8.87 0.09
CA TYR A 40 -1.60 -9.03 -1.32
C TYR A 40 -0.15 -9.53 -1.45
N GLY A 41 -0.03 -10.86 -1.58
CA GLY A 41 1.23 -11.59 -1.61
C GLY A 41 1.54 -12.38 -0.33
N THR A 42 2.71 -13.01 -0.22
CA THR A 42 3.79 -13.05 -1.21
C THR A 42 3.47 -13.94 -2.41
N PHE A 43 3.76 -13.47 -3.63
CA PHE A 43 3.61 -14.27 -4.83
C PHE A 43 4.91 -14.99 -5.19
N ARG A 44 4.85 -15.92 -6.15
CA ARG A 44 6.05 -16.50 -6.76
C ARG A 44 6.86 -15.39 -7.45
N PRO A 45 8.20 -15.38 -7.34
CA PRO A 45 9.03 -14.45 -8.10
C PRO A 45 8.79 -14.58 -9.60
N GLN A 46 8.66 -13.44 -10.27
CA GLN A 46 8.62 -13.33 -11.73
C GLN A 46 10.04 -13.43 -12.31
N ALA A 47 10.15 -13.57 -13.63
CA ALA A 47 11.44 -13.66 -14.32
C ALA A 47 12.35 -12.43 -14.12
N ASN A 48 11.76 -11.26 -13.89
CA ASN A 48 12.47 -10.01 -13.57
C ASN A 48 12.76 -9.83 -12.06
N GLY A 49 12.48 -10.85 -11.24
CA GLY A 49 12.69 -10.84 -9.79
C GLY A 49 11.60 -10.12 -8.99
N THR A 50 10.56 -9.56 -9.62
CA THR A 50 9.45 -8.95 -8.86
C THR A 50 8.61 -10.03 -8.20
N MET A 51 8.12 -9.74 -7.00
CA MET A 51 7.29 -10.65 -6.21
C MET A 51 5.79 -10.35 -6.37
N PHE A 52 5.41 -9.75 -7.50
CA PHE A 52 4.04 -9.35 -7.82
C PHE A 52 3.66 -9.83 -9.22
N PRO A 53 2.38 -10.14 -9.48
CA PRO A 53 1.89 -10.44 -10.82
C PRO A 53 2.15 -9.29 -11.82
N PRO A 54 2.06 -9.56 -13.13
CA PRO A 54 2.09 -8.52 -14.15
C PRO A 54 1.01 -7.43 -13.92
N PRO A 55 1.24 -6.18 -14.35
CA PRO A 55 0.33 -5.06 -14.08
C PRO A 55 -1.14 -5.30 -14.44
N GLU A 56 -1.40 -5.97 -15.56
CA GLU A 56 -2.75 -6.29 -16.04
C GLU A 56 -3.51 -7.24 -15.10
N VAL A 57 -2.80 -8.15 -14.43
CA VAL A 57 -3.38 -9.04 -13.42
C VAL A 57 -3.67 -8.26 -12.14
N VAL A 58 -2.72 -7.41 -11.71
CA VAL A 58 -2.90 -6.56 -10.52
C VAL A 58 -4.08 -5.60 -10.69
N GLU A 59 -4.27 -5.04 -11.89
CA GLU A 59 -5.40 -4.17 -12.20
C GLU A 59 -6.74 -4.91 -12.08
N ALA A 60 -6.81 -6.13 -12.64
CA ALA A 60 -8.00 -6.96 -12.51
C ALA A 60 -8.29 -7.35 -11.05
N ASP A 61 -7.24 -7.70 -10.29
CA ASP A 61 -7.35 -8.01 -8.86
C ASP A 61 -7.87 -6.81 -8.07
N PHE A 62 -7.33 -5.61 -8.28
CA PHE A 62 -7.76 -4.39 -7.59
C PHE A 62 -9.19 -4.02 -7.93
N ARG A 63 -9.61 -4.19 -9.18
CA ARG A 63 -11.02 -4.02 -9.57
C ARG A 63 -11.92 -4.97 -8.78
N GLY A 64 -11.58 -6.25 -8.72
CA GLY A 64 -12.35 -7.24 -7.93
C GLY A 64 -12.38 -6.91 -6.43
N MET A 65 -11.28 -6.39 -5.87
CA MET A 65 -11.23 -5.91 -4.49
C MET A 65 -12.19 -4.75 -4.25
N VAL A 66 -12.18 -3.74 -5.14
CA VAL A 66 -13.07 -2.58 -5.04
C VAL A 66 -14.54 -2.99 -5.15
N GLU A 67 -14.87 -3.89 -6.07
CA GLU A 67 -16.22 -4.47 -6.20
C GLU A 67 -16.65 -5.22 -4.93
N ALA A 68 -15.73 -5.93 -4.28
CA ALA A 68 -15.92 -6.58 -2.99
C ALA A 68 -15.86 -5.62 -1.78
N ARG A 69 -15.76 -4.30 -2.01
CA ARG A 69 -15.68 -3.23 -1.00
C ARG A 69 -14.42 -3.27 -0.11
N VAL A 70 -13.37 -3.98 -0.51
CA VAL A 70 -12.02 -3.84 0.06
C VAL A 70 -11.54 -2.42 -0.21
N ASN A 71 -10.87 -1.81 0.77
CA ASN A 71 -10.31 -0.46 0.61
C ASN A 71 -8.82 -0.38 0.94
N ALA A 72 -8.20 -1.48 1.35
CA ALA A 72 -6.80 -1.48 1.67
C ALA A 72 -6.14 -2.82 1.34
N ILE A 73 -4.85 -2.76 1.02
CA ILE A 73 -4.01 -3.94 0.86
C ILE A 73 -2.78 -3.84 1.77
N ARG A 74 -2.26 -5.00 2.19
CA ARG A 74 -0.95 -5.12 2.85
C ARG A 74 -0.02 -5.93 1.98
N THR A 75 1.16 -5.40 1.69
CA THR A 75 2.25 -6.16 1.05
C THR A 75 3.26 -6.63 2.08
N TYR A 76 3.96 -7.73 1.79
CA TYR A 76 5.05 -8.24 2.64
C TYR A 76 6.44 -7.87 2.12
N THR A 77 6.52 -7.46 0.85
CA THR A 77 7.70 -6.91 0.20
C THR A 77 7.40 -5.50 -0.28
N VAL A 78 8.46 -4.71 -0.50
CA VAL A 78 8.34 -3.36 -1.07
C VAL A 78 7.75 -3.47 -2.48
N PRO A 79 6.57 -2.90 -2.76
CA PRO A 79 5.99 -2.95 -4.09
C PRO A 79 6.72 -1.99 -5.05
N PRO A 80 6.72 -2.29 -6.36
CA PRO A 80 7.20 -1.34 -7.36
C PRO A 80 6.26 -0.12 -7.43
N GLY A 81 6.80 1.03 -7.85
CA GLY A 81 6.04 2.29 -7.89
C GLY A 81 4.75 2.21 -8.72
N TRP A 82 4.77 1.52 -9.87
CA TRP A 82 3.58 1.35 -10.70
C TRP A 82 2.41 0.67 -9.98
N LEU A 83 2.68 -0.21 -9.01
CA LEU A 83 1.64 -0.86 -8.21
C LEU A 83 1.00 0.14 -7.25
N LEU A 84 1.82 1.03 -6.67
CA LEU A 84 1.34 2.10 -5.80
C LEU A 84 0.51 3.13 -6.59
N ASP A 85 0.95 3.50 -7.80
CA ASP A 85 0.16 4.34 -8.71
C ASP A 85 -1.21 3.72 -9.01
N LEU A 86 -1.22 2.41 -9.32
CA LEU A 86 -2.45 1.67 -9.62
C LEU A 86 -3.37 1.53 -8.39
N ALA A 87 -2.80 1.35 -7.20
CA ALA A 87 -3.56 1.33 -5.96
C ALA A 87 -4.18 2.70 -5.68
N SER A 88 -3.41 3.77 -5.86
CA SER A 88 -3.85 5.16 -5.70
C SER A 88 -4.99 5.50 -6.66
N SER A 89 -4.86 5.12 -7.94
CA SER A 89 -5.90 5.33 -8.96
C SER A 89 -7.18 4.51 -8.70
N SER A 90 -7.02 3.31 -8.13
CA SER A 90 -8.14 2.44 -7.69
C SER A 90 -8.77 2.91 -6.37
N GLY A 91 -8.16 3.88 -5.68
CA GLY A 91 -8.61 4.36 -4.37
C GLY A 91 -8.40 3.36 -3.23
N LEU A 92 -7.37 2.51 -3.34
CA LEU A 92 -6.93 1.56 -2.31
C LEU A 92 -5.81 2.17 -1.47
N TYR A 93 -5.89 2.00 -0.15
CA TYR A 93 -4.78 2.29 0.76
C TYR A 93 -3.78 1.13 0.77
N VAL A 94 -2.48 1.43 0.86
CA VAL A 94 -1.43 0.40 0.90
C VAL A 94 -0.65 0.47 2.20
N LEU A 95 -0.62 -0.63 2.95
CA LEU A 95 0.32 -0.86 4.03
C LEU A 95 1.54 -1.60 3.47
N VAL A 96 2.62 -0.86 3.23
CA VAL A 96 3.85 -1.41 2.67
C VAL A 96 4.66 -2.11 3.75
N GLY A 97 4.85 -3.42 3.59
CA GLY A 97 5.81 -4.19 4.37
C GLY A 97 7.23 -4.01 3.85
N ILE A 98 8.14 -3.54 4.71
CA ILE A 98 9.57 -3.45 4.40
C ILE A 98 10.27 -4.63 5.10
N PRO A 99 10.75 -5.64 4.37
CA PRO A 99 11.50 -6.73 4.97
C PRO A 99 12.85 -6.21 5.48
N TRP A 100 13.23 -6.64 6.68
CA TRP A 100 14.52 -6.33 7.29
C TRP A 100 14.98 -7.50 8.19
N GLU A 101 16.24 -7.48 8.61
CA GLU A 101 16.92 -8.55 9.37
C GLU A 101 16.41 -8.68 10.82
N GLN A 102 15.12 -8.94 11.01
CA GLN A 102 14.48 -9.09 12.31
C GLN A 102 14.90 -10.35 13.08
N HIS A 103 15.57 -11.29 12.41
CA HIS A 103 15.90 -12.63 12.92
C HIS A 103 17.25 -12.69 13.67
N ILE A 104 18.00 -11.59 13.74
CA ILE A 104 19.32 -11.53 14.38
C ILE A 104 19.27 -10.63 15.63
N ARG A 105 20.30 -10.68 16.50
CA ARG A 105 20.48 -9.71 17.60
C ARG A 105 20.94 -8.34 17.06
N PHE A 106 20.15 -7.76 16.17
CA PHE A 106 20.52 -6.56 15.43
C PHE A 106 20.72 -5.33 16.33
N LEU A 107 20.08 -5.27 17.50
CA LEU A 107 20.16 -4.11 18.40
C LEU A 107 21.57 -3.92 18.98
N ASP A 108 22.33 -5.01 19.15
CA ASP A 108 23.66 -4.97 19.77
C ASP A 108 24.72 -4.47 18.78
N ASP A 109 24.52 -4.69 17.47
CA ASP A 109 25.46 -4.22 16.44
C ASP A 109 25.05 -2.87 15.85
N ARG A 110 25.91 -1.86 16.04
CA ARG A 110 25.73 -0.54 15.45
C ARG A 110 25.78 -0.56 13.92
N LYS A 111 26.57 -1.45 13.30
CA LYS A 111 26.68 -1.54 11.84
C LYS A 111 25.40 -2.10 11.25
N THR A 112 24.87 -3.20 11.79
CA THR A 112 23.56 -3.75 11.41
C THR A 112 22.43 -2.74 11.57
N ARG A 113 22.33 -2.03 12.71
CA ARG A 113 21.31 -0.97 12.89
C ARG A 113 21.34 0.09 11.79
N LYS A 114 22.53 0.60 11.45
CA LYS A 114 22.70 1.56 10.35
C LYS A 114 22.34 0.95 8.99
N GLY A 115 22.54 -0.35 8.80
CA GLY A 115 22.11 -1.07 7.59
C GLY A 115 20.59 -1.09 7.44
N ILE A 116 19.89 -1.47 8.53
CA ILE A 116 18.41 -1.52 8.58
C ILE A 116 17.83 -0.13 8.32
N GLU A 117 18.30 0.90 9.01
CA GLU A 117 17.83 2.28 8.78
C GLU A 117 17.99 2.73 7.33
N ARG A 118 19.11 2.35 6.69
CA ARG A 118 19.38 2.70 5.29
C ARG A 118 18.42 1.97 4.35
N ALA A 119 18.18 0.68 4.56
CA ALA A 119 17.23 -0.12 3.79
C ALA A 119 15.80 0.43 3.91
N VAL A 120 15.37 0.80 5.12
CA VAL A 120 14.06 1.43 5.34
C VAL A 120 13.97 2.77 4.61
N ARG A 121 14.99 3.63 4.70
CA ARG A 121 15.02 4.91 3.98
C ARG A 121 14.96 4.74 2.47
N GLU A 122 15.64 3.72 1.93
CA GLU A 122 15.62 3.38 0.50
C GLU A 122 14.20 3.00 0.07
N ALA A 123 13.57 2.07 0.80
CA ALA A 123 12.21 1.63 0.54
C ALA A 123 11.19 2.78 0.63
N VAL A 124 11.30 3.64 1.65
CA VAL A 124 10.43 4.81 1.79
C VAL A 124 10.62 5.78 0.61
N ARG A 125 11.86 6.01 0.14
CA ARG A 125 12.12 6.88 -1.03
C ARG A 125 11.43 6.37 -2.29
N ILE A 126 11.38 5.04 -2.50
CA ILE A 126 10.66 4.43 -3.62
C ILE A 126 9.15 4.63 -3.49
N CYS A 127 8.60 4.57 -2.27
CA CYS A 127 7.14 4.59 -2.05
C CYS A 127 6.54 5.98 -1.78
N ALA A 128 7.34 7.01 -1.46
CA ALA A 128 6.84 8.28 -0.92
C ALA A 128 6.12 9.21 -1.92
N ALA A 129 6.18 8.92 -3.22
CA ALA A 129 5.65 9.77 -4.27
C ALA A 129 4.17 9.50 -4.64
N HIS A 130 3.54 8.52 -4.01
CA HIS A 130 2.20 8.00 -4.33
C HIS A 130 1.17 8.36 -3.25
#